data_AF-A0A7W4C1E8-F1
#
_entry.id   AF-A0A7W4C1E8-F1
#
_cell.length_a   1.000
_cell.length_b   1.000
_cell.length_c   1.000
_cell.angle_alpha   90.00
_cell.angle_beta   90.00
_cell.angle_gamma   90.00
#
_symmetry.space_group_name_H-M   'P 1'
#
loop_
_entity.id
_entity.type
_entity.pdbx_description
1 polymer ?
#
loop_
_entity_poly.entity_id
_entity_poly.type
_entity_poly.pdbx_seq_one_letter_code
_entity_poly.pdbx_strand_id
1 'polypeptide(L)'
;MAQLNAVKMTYAKSGSGEIVCIDDVENGLGCNCFCLDCGGQLKARQGAIKQWHFSHHKENDADNCQWSGESEIHMKVKEYLDRHRKLTVPIGFTRPTSFVIHFDDIQLEKSLRPTKRIPDVTGYCSGEKVLIEVKVTHEVDLQKRIDYKKANVSVVELDFSDFTPVGDRVTDQDIERHLERTLCAWLAVAPVGDIAMRIQDHERAESKKIIEENNKLLHSNKILNNDANYLVNYINSYSYRYEECKKRINDAATRLSVIRNEIHQTKFVRNTNVDAAESAFLNTLQQLEQNHLIKLDRQNLEHLERLRERFIGELKAEHHDLIEDNKALNELVNSKRIELEQIQFTIEGYDAKAKGLLEKEKNLNEGLENFRKKEQDWIRAAKANAVIKRHFVRLEPELRELCRKGGIPWPFNGSLMSELSPDKDAG
;
A
#
# COMPACT_ATOMS: atom_id res chain seq x y z
N MET A 1 19.17 44.00 4.48
CA MET A 1 19.53 45.30 5.10
C MET A 1 20.40 45.17 6.35
N ALA A 2 20.11 44.28 7.31
CA ALA A 2 20.92 44.16 8.55
C ALA A 2 22.41 43.78 8.34
N GLN A 3 22.78 43.21 7.20
CA GLN A 3 24.14 42.71 6.92
C GLN A 3 25.07 43.70 6.20
N LEU A 4 24.56 44.71 5.46
CA LEU A 4 25.40 45.76 4.85
C LEU A 4 26.07 46.64 5.91
N ASN A 5 25.49 46.74 7.12
CA ASN A 5 26.03 47.51 8.24
C ASN A 5 27.31 46.89 8.85
N ALA A 6 27.62 45.63 8.55
CA ALA A 6 28.83 44.97 9.02
C ALA A 6 30.07 45.33 8.18
N VAL A 7 29.87 45.66 6.90
CA VAL A 7 30.94 46.00 5.97
C VAL A 7 31.59 47.33 6.38
N LYS A 8 32.91 47.32 6.57
CA LYS A 8 33.67 48.50 7.00
C LYS A 8 34.27 49.25 5.80
N MET A 9 34.41 50.56 5.96
CA MET A 9 35.04 51.45 4.98
C MET A 9 36.51 51.09 4.81
N THR A 10 36.94 50.72 3.60
CA THR A 10 38.36 50.44 3.29
C THR A 10 38.97 51.39 2.27
N TYR A 11 38.21 52.34 1.74
CA TYR A 11 38.72 53.40 0.87
C TYR A 11 38.58 54.78 1.47
N ALA A 12 39.50 55.65 1.11
CA ALA A 12 39.48 57.06 1.46
C ALA A 12 40.12 57.89 0.35
N LYS A 13 39.92 59.21 0.45
CA LYS A 13 40.67 60.18 -0.34
C LYS A 13 41.91 60.60 0.44
N SER A 14 43.11 60.46 -0.13
CA SER A 14 44.34 60.94 0.49
C SER A 14 44.41 62.48 0.47
N GLY A 15 45.35 63.05 1.22
CA GLY A 15 45.63 64.49 1.16
C GLY A 15 46.12 65.00 -0.20
N SER A 16 46.62 64.13 -1.09
CA SER A 16 46.95 64.48 -2.49
C SER A 16 45.71 64.51 -3.40
N GLY A 17 44.60 63.97 -2.93
CA GLY A 17 43.34 63.90 -3.66
C GLY A 17 43.09 62.59 -4.40
N GLU A 18 44.00 61.62 -4.27
CA GLU A 18 43.88 60.28 -4.86
C GLU A 18 43.03 59.36 -3.99
N ILE A 19 42.37 58.36 -4.59
CA ILE A 19 41.66 57.33 -3.85
C ILE A 19 42.66 56.27 -3.41
N VAL A 20 42.73 55.99 -2.10
CA VAL A 20 43.65 55.04 -1.48
C VAL A 20 42.91 53.96 -0.70
N CYS A 21 43.48 52.76 -0.64
CA CYS A 21 42.97 51.66 0.18
C CYS A 21 43.58 51.70 1.58
N ILE A 22 42.89 51.14 2.58
CA ILE A 22 43.38 51.02 3.95
C ILE A 22 44.69 50.23 4.07
N ASP A 23 45.02 49.41 3.07
CA ASP A 23 46.27 48.65 3.02
C ASP A 23 47.49 49.52 2.67
N ASP A 24 47.27 50.66 2.01
CA ASP A 24 48.32 51.49 1.40
C ASP A 24 48.63 52.77 2.21
N VAL A 25 48.09 52.88 3.42
CA VAL A 25 48.19 54.09 4.25
C VAL A 25 48.82 53.83 5.61
N GLU A 26 49.36 54.88 6.22
CA GLU A 26 49.87 54.84 7.60
C GLU A 26 48.74 54.67 8.64
N ASN A 27 49.01 53.95 9.72
CA ASN A 27 48.02 53.75 10.78
C ASN A 27 47.66 55.06 11.51
N GLY A 28 46.43 55.14 12.02
CA GLY A 28 45.96 56.28 12.81
C GLY A 28 45.66 57.52 11.97
N LEU A 29 45.91 58.70 12.54
CA LEU A 29 45.69 59.99 11.85
C LEU A 29 46.84 60.34 10.90
N GLY A 30 47.94 59.59 10.93
CA GLY A 30 49.07 59.75 10.01
C GLY A 30 48.69 59.49 8.54
N CYS A 31 47.63 58.68 8.29
CA CYS A 31 47.11 58.44 6.95
C CYS A 31 46.74 59.72 6.17
N ASN A 32 46.45 60.83 6.87
CA ASN A 32 45.98 62.09 6.26
C ASN A 32 44.88 61.86 5.21
N CYS A 33 43.90 61.02 5.56
CA CYS A 33 42.82 60.58 4.69
C CYS A 33 41.50 61.25 5.05
N PHE A 34 40.63 61.39 4.05
CA PHE A 34 39.33 62.04 4.13
C PHE A 34 38.25 61.13 3.54
N CYS A 35 37.04 61.21 4.10
CA CYS A 35 35.90 60.43 3.64
C CYS A 35 35.54 60.82 2.19
N LEU A 36 35.30 59.83 1.33
CA LEU A 36 34.90 60.05 -0.05
C LEU A 36 33.49 60.66 -0.17
N ASP A 37 32.65 60.46 0.85
CA ASP A 37 31.29 60.97 0.91
C ASP A 37 31.22 62.36 1.59
N CYS A 38 31.53 62.45 2.88
CA CYS A 38 31.37 63.70 3.63
C CYS A 38 32.60 64.62 3.63
N GLY A 39 33.76 64.16 3.16
CA GLY A 39 35.03 64.90 3.23
C GLY A 39 35.63 65.04 4.63
N GLY A 40 35.00 64.47 5.66
CA GLY A 40 35.48 64.50 7.05
C GLY A 40 36.80 63.75 7.22
N GLN A 41 37.59 64.14 8.24
CA GLN A 41 38.89 63.54 8.48
C GLN A 41 38.73 62.10 8.99
N LEU A 42 39.45 61.17 8.37
CA LEU A 42 39.45 59.77 8.74
C LEU A 42 40.68 59.41 9.57
N LYS A 43 40.50 58.37 10.40
CA LYS A 43 41.53 57.67 11.14
C LYS A 43 41.62 56.25 10.61
N ALA A 44 42.77 55.87 10.07
CA ALA A 44 43.07 54.49 9.73
C ALA A 44 43.16 53.65 11.01
N ARG A 45 42.48 52.50 11.04
CA ARG A 45 42.52 51.55 12.16
C ARG A 45 43.09 50.24 11.66
N GLN A 46 44.40 50.11 11.76
CA GLN A 46 45.13 48.89 11.44
C GLN A 46 45.58 48.23 12.74
N GLY A 47 45.27 46.94 12.91
CA GLY A 47 45.62 46.16 14.10
C GLY A 47 45.52 44.66 13.87
N ALA A 48 45.97 43.87 14.84
CA ALA A 48 46.02 42.40 14.71
C ALA A 48 44.69 41.69 14.98
N ILE A 49 43.74 42.35 15.66
CA ILE A 49 42.50 41.71 16.15
C ILE A 49 41.30 42.03 15.26
N LYS A 50 41.11 43.32 14.93
CA LYS A 50 39.99 43.77 14.09
C LYS A 50 40.49 44.00 12.67
N GLN A 51 39.63 43.73 11.69
CA GLN A 51 39.89 44.03 10.29
C GLN A 51 40.21 45.51 10.09
N TRP A 52 41.15 45.78 9.18
CA TRP A 52 41.61 47.13 8.93
C TRP A 52 40.52 47.94 8.24
N HIS A 53 40.24 49.13 8.78
CA HIS A 53 39.21 50.01 8.23
C HIS A 53 39.50 51.48 8.54
N PHE A 54 38.83 52.37 7.81
CA PHE A 54 38.75 53.77 8.15
C PHE A 54 37.57 54.04 9.09
N SER A 55 37.74 55.07 9.92
CA SER A 55 36.70 55.57 10.81
C SER A 55 36.79 57.08 10.89
N HIS A 56 35.66 57.77 11.01
CA HIS A 56 35.66 59.22 11.25
C HIS A 56 36.41 59.55 12.54
N HIS A 57 37.28 60.56 12.46
CA HIS A 57 38.05 60.99 13.62
C HIS A 57 37.14 61.66 14.66
N LYS A 58 36.22 62.51 14.22
CA LYS A 58 35.23 63.21 15.04
C LYS A 58 33.84 62.63 14.81
N GLU A 59 33.05 62.52 15.87
CA GLU A 59 31.68 61.97 15.80
C GLU A 59 30.78 62.82 14.89
N ASN A 60 30.89 64.16 14.97
CA ASN A 60 30.11 65.08 14.14
C ASN A 60 30.34 64.89 12.62
N ASP A 61 31.51 64.39 12.21
CA ASP A 61 31.80 64.13 10.79
C ASP A 61 31.07 62.86 10.29
N ALA A 62 30.73 61.94 11.20
CA ALA A 62 29.99 60.72 10.90
C ALA A 62 28.46 60.96 10.81
N ASP A 63 27.92 61.95 11.54
CA ASP A 63 26.47 62.20 11.61
C ASP A 63 25.84 62.55 10.25
N ASN A 64 26.63 63.12 9.33
CA ASN A 64 26.18 63.48 7.97
C ASN A 64 26.73 62.57 6.87
N CYS A 65 27.46 61.51 7.23
CA CYS A 65 28.06 60.59 6.27
C CYS A 65 27.07 59.50 5.86
N GLN A 66 26.80 59.37 4.56
CA GLN A 66 25.95 58.34 3.96
C GLN A 66 26.74 57.14 3.44
N TRP A 67 28.07 57.12 3.59
CA TRP A 67 28.88 55.95 3.25
C TRP A 67 28.35 54.70 3.96
N SER A 68 28.02 53.69 3.17
CA SER A 68 27.47 52.43 3.64
C SER A 68 28.20 51.23 3.03
N GLY A 69 27.82 50.02 3.43
CA GLY A 69 28.33 48.80 2.81
C GLY A 69 28.08 48.74 1.30
N GLU A 70 27.05 49.42 0.79
CA GLU A 70 26.79 49.52 -0.65
C GLU A 70 27.90 50.29 -1.37
N SER A 71 28.27 51.46 -0.86
CA SER A 71 29.37 52.27 -1.40
C SER A 71 30.68 51.47 -1.42
N GLU A 72 30.95 50.72 -0.34
CA GLU A 72 32.12 49.87 -0.23
C GLU A 72 32.13 48.74 -1.28
N ILE A 73 30.99 48.08 -1.50
CA ILE A 73 30.86 47.01 -2.50
C ILE A 73 31.09 47.56 -3.92
N HIS A 74 30.49 48.70 -4.28
CA HIS A 74 30.75 49.32 -5.59
C HIS A 74 32.23 49.57 -5.82
N MET A 75 32.94 50.14 -4.83
CA MET A 75 34.37 50.42 -4.94
C MET A 75 35.20 49.15 -5.12
N LYS A 76 34.88 48.08 -4.36
CA LYS A 76 35.58 46.80 -4.47
C LYS A 76 35.35 46.12 -5.80
N VAL A 77 34.12 46.15 -6.32
CA VAL A 77 33.81 45.58 -7.64
C VAL A 77 34.53 46.36 -8.75
N LYS A 78 34.55 47.69 -8.67
CA LYS A 78 35.29 48.57 -9.59
C LYS A 78 36.79 48.26 -9.61
N GLU A 79 37.41 48.20 -8.43
CA GLU A 79 38.83 47.84 -8.29
C GLU A 79 39.12 46.44 -8.82
N TYR A 80 38.27 45.46 -8.51
CA TYR A 80 38.41 44.09 -8.99
C TYR A 80 38.39 44.04 -10.53
N LEU A 81 37.43 44.71 -11.17
CA LEU A 81 37.31 44.72 -12.63
C LEU A 81 38.50 45.42 -13.31
N ASP A 82 38.99 46.53 -12.74
CA ASP A 82 40.17 47.23 -13.27
C ASP A 82 41.46 46.40 -13.14
N ARG A 83 41.62 45.70 -12.01
CA ARG A 83 42.78 44.82 -11.74
C ARG A 83 42.77 43.56 -12.61
N HIS A 84 41.64 42.85 -12.65
CA HIS A 84 41.57 41.51 -13.28
C HIS A 84 41.21 41.56 -14.77
N ARG A 85 40.57 42.64 -15.23
CA ARG A 85 40.23 42.89 -16.65
C ARG A 85 39.54 41.72 -17.35
N LYS A 86 38.74 40.96 -16.60
CA LYS A 86 37.95 39.83 -17.11
C LYS A 86 36.54 39.87 -16.54
N LEU A 87 35.55 39.47 -17.33
CA LEU A 87 34.18 39.29 -16.87
C LEU A 87 33.50 38.14 -17.60
N THR A 88 32.93 37.21 -16.84
CA THR A 88 32.11 36.13 -17.39
C THR A 88 30.68 36.64 -17.63
N VAL A 89 30.19 36.47 -18.86
CA VAL A 89 28.86 36.90 -19.30
C VAL A 89 28.10 35.76 -19.97
N PRO A 90 26.76 35.75 -19.91
CA PRO A 90 25.97 34.79 -20.67
C PRO A 90 25.91 35.17 -22.15
N ILE A 91 26.05 34.20 -23.04
CA ILE A 91 25.79 34.32 -24.47
C ILE A 91 24.52 33.53 -24.80
N GLY A 92 23.55 34.24 -25.35
CA GLY A 92 22.22 33.72 -25.62
C GLY A 92 21.22 34.03 -24.52
N PHE A 93 19.95 33.83 -24.86
CA PHE A 93 18.78 33.82 -23.98
C PHE A 93 18.22 32.40 -23.87
N THR A 94 18.27 31.63 -24.95
CA THR A 94 17.82 30.25 -25.01
C THR A 94 18.97 29.34 -24.63
N ARG A 95 18.88 28.62 -23.49
CA ARG A 95 19.95 27.72 -22.99
C ARG A 95 21.35 28.41 -23.05
N PRO A 96 21.54 29.53 -22.33
CA PRO A 96 22.71 30.37 -22.48
C PRO A 96 24.01 29.64 -22.11
N THR A 97 25.11 30.07 -22.72
CA THR A 97 26.46 29.58 -22.42
C THR A 97 27.31 30.68 -21.79
N SER A 98 28.29 30.31 -20.97
CA SER A 98 29.21 31.29 -20.38
C SER A 98 30.31 31.67 -21.36
N PHE A 99 30.62 32.95 -21.46
CA PHE A 99 31.71 33.51 -22.24
C PHE A 99 32.52 34.48 -21.37
N VAL A 100 33.85 34.40 -21.45
CA VAL A 100 34.72 35.31 -20.71
C VAL A 100 35.14 36.45 -21.64
N ILE A 101 34.73 37.66 -21.30
CA ILE A 101 35.25 38.89 -21.92
C ILE A 101 36.57 39.22 -21.25
N HIS A 102 37.60 39.43 -22.07
CA HIS A 102 38.87 40.03 -21.64
C HIS A 102 38.90 41.49 -22.10
N PHE A 103 39.17 42.41 -21.19
CA PHE A 103 39.20 43.84 -21.46
C PHE A 103 40.62 44.31 -21.74
N ASP A 104 40.76 45.08 -22.82
CA ASP A 104 42.00 45.76 -23.20
C ASP A 104 42.25 46.97 -22.28
N ASP A 105 41.18 47.70 -21.96
CA ASP A 105 41.18 48.89 -21.10
C ASP A 105 39.92 48.92 -20.21
N ILE A 106 40.06 49.48 -19.01
CA ILE A 106 38.97 49.70 -18.05
C ILE A 106 38.98 51.17 -17.63
N GLN A 107 37.80 51.79 -17.64
CA GLN A 107 37.61 53.18 -17.23
C GLN A 107 36.49 53.27 -16.20
N LEU A 108 36.83 53.73 -15.00
CA LEU A 108 35.90 53.87 -13.88
C LEU A 108 35.20 55.24 -13.94
N GLU A 109 33.88 55.25 -13.73
CA GLU A 109 33.04 56.45 -13.53
C GLU A 109 33.19 57.56 -14.61
N LYS A 110 33.47 57.18 -15.86
CA LYS A 110 33.56 58.16 -16.96
C LYS A 110 32.22 58.37 -17.65
N SER A 111 31.88 59.64 -17.90
CA SER A 111 30.63 60.00 -18.58
C SER A 111 30.56 59.49 -20.02
N LEU A 112 29.46 58.81 -20.34
CA LEU A 112 29.18 58.21 -21.64
C LEU A 112 28.60 59.20 -22.64
N ARG A 113 29.43 59.80 -23.50
CA ARG A 113 28.93 60.64 -24.61
C ARG A 113 28.18 59.82 -25.66
N PRO A 114 27.11 60.37 -26.29
CA PRO A 114 26.56 61.73 -26.15
C PRO A 114 25.61 61.91 -24.95
N THR A 115 25.32 60.83 -24.21
CA THR A 115 24.52 60.94 -22.99
C THR A 115 25.36 61.59 -21.87
N LYS A 116 24.74 61.94 -20.74
CA LYS A 116 25.48 62.34 -19.52
C LYS A 116 25.50 61.23 -18.48
N ARG A 117 25.16 59.99 -18.87
CA ARG A 117 25.14 58.85 -17.95
C ARG A 117 26.56 58.47 -17.56
N ILE A 118 26.73 58.07 -16.32
CA ILE A 118 28.02 57.62 -15.77
C ILE A 118 27.78 56.16 -15.34
N PRO A 119 28.25 55.18 -16.11
CA PRO A 119 28.27 53.79 -15.67
C PRO A 119 29.34 53.60 -14.58
N ASP A 120 29.16 52.61 -13.72
CA ASP A 120 30.16 52.26 -12.71
C ASP A 120 31.52 51.92 -13.36
N VAL A 121 31.50 51.08 -14.39
CA VAL A 121 32.70 50.68 -15.15
C VAL A 121 32.42 50.69 -16.65
N THR A 122 33.39 51.15 -17.45
CA THR A 122 33.40 51.00 -18.90
C THR A 122 34.61 50.16 -19.30
N GLY A 123 34.38 48.96 -19.80
CA GLY A 123 35.40 48.09 -20.38
C GLY A 123 35.45 48.22 -21.90
N TYR A 124 36.64 48.09 -22.46
CA TYR A 124 36.85 48.04 -23.91
C TYR A 124 37.42 46.68 -24.28
N CYS A 125 36.85 46.05 -25.29
CA CYS A 125 37.30 44.75 -25.79
C CYS A 125 37.00 44.62 -27.28
N SER A 126 37.92 44.10 -28.09
CA SER A 126 37.68 43.83 -29.53
C SER A 126 37.13 45.04 -30.30
N GLY A 127 37.52 46.26 -29.91
CA GLY A 127 37.05 47.51 -30.52
C GLY A 127 35.62 47.93 -30.15
N GLU A 128 34.92 47.16 -29.32
CA GLU A 128 33.63 47.53 -28.73
C GLU A 128 33.77 47.96 -27.26
N LYS A 129 32.75 48.65 -26.74
CA LYS A 129 32.68 49.08 -25.34
C LYS A 129 31.53 48.36 -24.63
N VAL A 130 31.80 47.91 -23.41
CA VAL A 130 30.85 47.24 -22.53
C VAL A 130 30.73 48.06 -21.26
N LEU A 131 29.53 48.56 -21.00
CA LEU A 131 29.23 49.26 -19.76
C LEU A 131 28.80 48.23 -18.72
N ILE A 132 29.27 48.41 -17.50
CA ILE A 132 28.98 47.54 -16.38
C ILE A 132 28.37 48.42 -15.29
N GLU A 133 27.17 48.06 -14.87
CA GLU A 133 26.48 48.67 -13.73
C GLU A 133 26.46 47.63 -12.59
N VAL A 134 26.70 48.06 -11.37
CA VAL A 134 26.65 47.20 -10.19
C VAL A 134 25.33 47.47 -9.46
N LYS A 135 24.54 46.43 -9.23
CA LYS A 135 23.30 46.51 -8.47
C LYS A 135 23.56 45.99 -7.07
N VAL A 136 23.48 46.85 -6.05
CA VAL A 136 23.50 46.43 -4.65
C VAL A 136 22.10 46.55 -4.05
N THR A 137 21.53 47.75 -3.99
CA THR A 137 20.17 47.93 -3.45
C THR A 137 19.14 48.26 -4.53
N HIS A 138 19.54 49.02 -5.55
CA HIS A 138 18.65 49.47 -6.61
C HIS A 138 19.11 48.96 -7.97
N GLU A 139 18.16 48.46 -8.76
CA GLU A 139 18.39 48.11 -10.16
C GLU A 139 18.54 49.37 -11.02
N VAL A 140 19.18 49.21 -12.18
CA VAL A 140 19.27 50.28 -13.18
C VAL A 140 17.88 50.69 -13.64
N ASP A 141 17.57 51.96 -13.45
CA ASP A 141 16.26 52.52 -13.78
C ASP A 141 15.91 52.41 -15.28
N LEU A 142 14.60 52.46 -15.58
CA LEU A 142 14.10 52.31 -16.94
C LEU A 142 14.65 53.40 -17.90
N GLN A 143 14.83 54.63 -17.42
CA GLN A 143 15.32 55.72 -18.26
C GLN A 143 16.79 55.52 -18.64
N LYS A 144 17.65 55.11 -17.69
CA LYS A 144 19.03 54.70 -17.95
C LYS A 144 19.08 53.58 -19.00
N ARG A 145 18.24 52.54 -18.85
CA ARG A 145 18.17 51.44 -19.83
C ARG A 145 17.79 51.91 -21.23
N ILE A 146 16.82 52.83 -21.33
CA ILE A 146 16.41 53.43 -22.61
C ILE A 146 17.57 54.24 -23.22
N ASP A 147 18.25 55.06 -22.42
CA ASP A 147 19.36 55.89 -22.86
C ASP A 147 20.53 55.04 -23.37
N TYR A 148 20.85 53.94 -22.68
CA TYR A 148 21.85 52.96 -23.12
C TYR A 148 21.48 52.29 -24.44
N LYS A 149 20.22 51.84 -24.60
CA LYS A 149 19.75 51.27 -25.87
C LYS A 149 19.87 52.27 -27.02
N LYS A 150 19.49 53.53 -26.81
CA LYS A 150 19.61 54.60 -27.82
C LYS A 150 21.06 54.90 -28.19
N ALA A 151 21.99 54.71 -27.26
CA ALA A 151 23.41 54.89 -27.50
C ALA A 151 24.05 53.70 -28.24
N ASN A 152 23.30 52.61 -28.53
CA ASN A 152 23.79 51.39 -29.16
C ASN A 152 25.02 50.79 -28.44
N VAL A 153 24.95 50.71 -27.11
CA VAL A 153 26.04 50.20 -26.27
C VAL A 153 25.64 48.91 -25.59
N SER A 154 26.60 47.99 -25.45
CA SER A 154 26.43 46.78 -24.66
C SER A 154 26.52 47.13 -23.18
N VAL A 155 25.52 46.73 -22.40
CA VAL A 155 25.44 47.03 -20.97
C VAL A 155 25.06 45.76 -20.21
N VAL A 156 25.87 45.45 -19.21
CA VAL A 156 25.64 44.35 -18.29
C VAL A 156 25.42 44.89 -16.87
N GLU A 157 24.47 44.31 -16.16
CA GLU A 157 24.24 44.56 -14.74
C GLU A 157 24.78 43.38 -13.93
N LEU A 158 25.64 43.68 -12.96
CA LEU A 158 26.15 42.70 -11.99
C LEU A 158 25.27 42.78 -10.74
N ASP A 159 24.58 41.69 -10.41
CA ASP A 159 23.73 41.64 -9.23
C ASP A 159 24.55 41.26 -7.98
N PHE A 160 24.71 42.21 -7.08
CA PHE A 160 25.33 42.11 -5.76
C PHE A 160 24.30 42.32 -4.64
N SER A 161 22.99 42.25 -4.93
CA SER A 161 21.94 42.53 -3.93
C SER A 161 21.83 41.47 -2.82
N ASP A 162 22.27 40.25 -3.10
CA ASP A 162 22.39 39.14 -2.14
C ASP A 162 23.84 38.90 -1.69
N PHE A 163 24.77 39.78 -2.06
CA PHE A 163 26.19 39.64 -1.73
C PHE A 163 26.40 39.69 -0.21
N THR A 164 27.05 38.64 0.30
CA THR A 164 27.43 38.53 1.71
C THR A 164 28.92 38.24 1.83
N PRO A 165 29.74 39.21 2.24
CA PRO A 165 31.17 38.99 2.41
C PRO A 165 31.44 38.05 3.59
N VAL A 166 32.54 37.30 3.50
CA VAL A 166 33.00 36.46 4.61
C VAL A 166 33.79 37.34 5.59
N GLY A 167 33.07 37.95 6.53
CA GLY A 167 33.61 38.86 7.54
C GLY A 167 33.31 40.33 7.23
N ASP A 168 34.08 41.23 7.87
CA ASP A 168 33.78 42.67 7.89
C ASP A 168 34.43 43.45 6.72
N ARG A 169 35.16 42.75 5.84
CA ARG A 169 35.85 43.31 4.67
C ARG A 169 35.54 42.47 3.44
N VAL A 170 35.37 43.15 2.31
CA VAL A 170 35.19 42.53 1.00
C VAL A 170 36.56 42.29 0.35
N THR A 171 36.83 41.06 -0.07
CA THR A 171 38.08 40.67 -0.74
C THR A 171 37.85 40.30 -2.22
N ASP A 172 38.91 40.30 -3.04
CA ASP A 172 38.84 39.85 -4.43
C ASP A 172 38.28 38.42 -4.56
N GLN A 173 38.60 37.53 -3.61
CA GLN A 173 38.06 36.17 -3.57
C GLN A 173 36.57 36.12 -3.25
N ASP A 174 36.03 37.09 -2.50
CA ASP A 174 34.60 37.20 -2.28
C ASP A 174 33.89 37.64 -3.56
N ILE A 175 34.45 38.64 -4.26
CA ILE A 175 33.92 39.13 -5.53
C ILE A 175 33.95 38.02 -6.59
N GLU A 176 35.07 37.31 -6.76
CA GLU A 176 35.20 36.23 -7.74
C GLU A 176 34.20 35.10 -7.46
N ARG A 177 34.11 34.64 -6.20
CA ARG A 177 33.13 33.61 -5.80
C ARG A 177 31.69 34.05 -6.03
N HIS A 178 31.39 35.34 -5.87
CA HIS A 178 30.05 35.87 -6.15
C HIS A 178 29.76 35.86 -7.64
N LEU A 179 30.66 36.40 -8.46
CA LEU A 179 30.53 36.46 -9.92
C LEU A 179 30.49 35.07 -10.59
N GLU A 180 31.10 34.05 -9.99
CA GLU A 180 30.98 32.67 -10.47
C GLU A 180 29.60 32.05 -10.21
N ARG A 181 28.89 32.52 -9.17
CA ARG A 181 27.58 32.01 -8.76
C ARG A 181 26.43 32.79 -9.37
N THR A 182 26.60 34.10 -9.54
CA THR A 182 25.57 34.98 -10.10
C THR A 182 25.79 35.15 -11.59
N LEU A 183 24.75 34.88 -12.37
CA LEU A 183 24.75 35.25 -13.78
C LEU A 183 24.44 36.73 -13.88
N CYS A 184 25.30 37.47 -14.57
CA CYS A 184 25.04 38.86 -14.89
C CYS A 184 23.97 38.99 -16.00
N ALA A 185 23.26 40.11 -16.02
CA ALA A 185 22.14 40.32 -16.94
C ALA A 185 22.47 41.38 -17.99
N TRP A 186 22.25 41.06 -19.27
CA TRP A 186 22.33 42.06 -20.34
C TRP A 186 21.14 43.02 -20.27
N LEU A 187 21.39 44.29 -19.96
CA LEU A 187 20.38 45.36 -20.03
C LEU A 187 20.16 45.85 -21.47
N ALA A 188 21.24 45.86 -22.24
CA ALA A 188 21.27 46.19 -23.65
C ALA A 188 22.47 45.49 -24.30
N VAL A 189 22.37 45.16 -25.58
CA VAL A 189 23.48 44.66 -26.38
C VAL A 189 23.58 45.55 -27.61
N ALA A 190 24.76 46.08 -27.90
CA ALA A 190 25.00 46.85 -29.11
C ALA A 190 24.65 45.99 -30.33
N PRO A 191 23.81 46.45 -31.27
CA PRO A 191 23.34 45.60 -32.37
C PRO A 191 24.44 45.19 -33.35
N VAL A 192 25.56 45.93 -33.34
CA VAL A 192 26.71 45.71 -34.21
C VAL A 192 27.93 45.61 -33.30
N GLY A 193 28.43 44.39 -33.11
CA GLY A 193 29.55 44.07 -32.22
C GLY A 193 29.76 42.55 -32.15
N ASP A 194 30.92 42.13 -31.67
CA ASP A 194 31.26 40.70 -31.59
C ASP A 194 30.38 39.98 -30.58
N ILE A 195 30.05 40.63 -29.46
CA ILE A 195 29.11 40.11 -28.46
C ILE A 195 27.73 39.85 -29.09
N ALA A 196 27.17 40.81 -29.85
CA ALA A 196 25.87 40.62 -30.49
C ALA A 196 25.89 39.52 -31.55
N MET A 197 26.96 39.42 -32.34
CA MET A 197 27.12 38.35 -33.32
C MET A 197 27.11 36.98 -32.62
N ARG A 198 27.87 36.83 -31.52
CA ARG A 198 27.89 35.60 -30.72
C ARG A 198 26.51 35.23 -30.16
N ILE A 199 25.78 36.21 -29.61
CA ILE A 199 24.43 36.00 -29.11
C ILE A 199 23.50 35.55 -30.24
N GLN A 200 23.54 36.22 -31.40
CA GLN A 200 22.70 35.88 -32.55
C GLN A 200 23.01 34.47 -33.11
N ASP A 201 24.29 34.11 -33.20
CA ASP A 201 24.69 32.79 -33.68
C ASP A 201 24.29 31.68 -32.72
N HIS A 202 24.41 31.92 -31.40
CA HIS A 202 23.91 31.02 -30.36
C HIS A 202 22.39 30.82 -30.47
N GLU A 203 21.61 31.91 -30.54
CA GLU A 203 20.15 31.82 -30.65
C GLU A 203 19.70 31.11 -31.94
N ARG A 204 20.41 31.33 -33.05
CA ARG A 204 20.15 30.62 -34.31
C ARG A 204 20.45 29.13 -34.18
N ALA A 205 21.53 28.76 -33.51
CA ALA A 205 21.89 27.36 -33.29
C ALA A 205 20.88 26.66 -32.38
N GLU A 206 20.49 27.27 -31.26
CA GLU A 206 19.50 26.69 -30.35
C GLU A 206 18.11 26.62 -30.98
N SER A 207 17.70 27.64 -31.75
CA SER A 207 16.44 27.61 -32.49
C SER A 207 16.37 26.42 -33.46
N LYS A 208 17.47 26.13 -34.17
CA LYS A 208 17.54 24.95 -35.07
C LYS A 208 17.38 23.64 -34.30
N LYS A 209 18.10 23.48 -33.17
CA LYS A 209 17.98 22.28 -32.32
C LYS A 209 16.55 22.08 -31.80
N ILE A 210 15.92 23.15 -31.32
CA ILE A 210 14.53 23.11 -30.83
C ILE A 210 13.57 22.71 -31.95
N ILE A 211 13.74 23.24 -33.16
CA ILE A 211 12.92 22.86 -34.32
C ILE A 211 13.08 21.36 -34.64
N GLU A 212 14.31 20.86 -34.62
CA GLU A 212 14.60 19.42 -34.84
C GLU A 212 13.99 18.53 -33.75
N GLU A 213 14.14 18.91 -32.47
CA GLU A 213 13.53 18.22 -31.32
C GLU A 213 11.99 18.19 -31.47
N ASN A 214 11.37 19.32 -31.78
CA ASN A 214 9.93 19.43 -31.97
C ASN A 214 9.44 18.58 -33.15
N ASN A 215 10.17 18.54 -34.26
CA ASN A 215 9.81 17.68 -35.39
C ASN A 215 9.84 16.18 -35.03
N LYS A 216 10.83 15.75 -34.24
CA LYS A 216 10.89 14.36 -33.73
C LYS A 216 9.72 14.05 -32.80
N LEU A 217 9.39 14.97 -31.89
CA LEU A 217 8.26 14.83 -30.98
C LEU A 217 6.92 14.79 -31.72
N LEU A 218 6.75 15.61 -32.76
CA LEU A 218 5.56 15.59 -33.61
C LEU A 218 5.41 14.25 -34.34
N HIS A 219 6.52 13.68 -34.83
CA HIS A 219 6.50 12.36 -35.46
C HIS A 219 6.11 11.25 -34.46
N SER A 220 6.72 11.25 -33.27
CA SER A 220 6.39 10.29 -32.21
C SER A 220 4.93 10.38 -31.77
N ASN A 221 4.42 11.60 -31.56
CA ASN A 221 3.01 11.82 -31.20
C ASN A 221 2.05 11.31 -32.28
N LYS A 222 2.39 11.43 -33.57
CA LYS A 222 1.58 10.86 -34.66
C LYS A 222 1.50 9.33 -34.55
N ILE A 223 2.61 8.66 -34.26
CA ILE A 223 2.65 7.19 -34.09
C ILE A 223 1.79 6.79 -32.89
N LEU A 224 2.01 7.42 -31.73
CA LEU A 224 1.25 7.13 -30.51
C LEU A 224 -0.25 7.37 -30.68
N ASN A 225 -0.65 8.43 -31.38
CA ASN A 225 -2.07 8.67 -31.68
C ASN A 225 -2.67 7.60 -32.58
N ASN A 226 -1.92 7.09 -33.56
CA ASN A 226 -2.38 5.99 -34.40
C ASN A 226 -2.57 4.70 -33.58
N ASP A 227 -1.61 4.39 -32.69
CA ASP A 227 -1.70 3.22 -31.79
C ASP A 227 -2.88 3.36 -30.81
N ALA A 228 -3.07 4.54 -30.24
CA ALA A 228 -4.21 4.83 -29.37
C ALA A 228 -5.54 4.64 -30.11
N ASN A 229 -5.66 5.17 -31.34
CA ASN A 229 -6.84 4.98 -32.17
C ASN A 229 -7.10 3.49 -32.48
N TYR A 230 -6.04 2.73 -32.77
CA TYR A 230 -6.13 1.29 -32.95
C TYR A 230 -6.67 0.59 -31.70
N LEU A 231 -6.11 0.89 -30.52
CA LEU A 231 -6.56 0.30 -29.25
C LEU A 231 -8.00 0.68 -28.89
N VAL A 232 -8.41 1.93 -29.15
CA VAL A 232 -9.80 2.37 -28.97
C VAL A 232 -10.74 1.56 -29.85
N ASN A 233 -10.42 1.41 -31.13
CA ASN A 233 -11.22 0.59 -32.06
C ASN A 233 -11.26 -0.87 -31.62
N TYR A 234 -10.13 -1.41 -31.16
CA TYR A 234 -10.03 -2.75 -30.62
C TYR A 234 -10.95 -2.92 -29.38
N ILE A 235 -10.87 -2.04 -28.39
CA ILE A 235 -11.73 -2.05 -27.20
C ILE A 235 -13.21 -1.97 -27.58
N ASN A 236 -13.58 -1.08 -28.50
CA ASN A 236 -14.95 -0.93 -28.97
C ASN A 236 -15.49 -2.24 -29.58
N SER A 237 -14.67 -2.97 -30.33
CA SER A 237 -15.06 -4.26 -30.90
C SER A 237 -15.35 -5.32 -29.82
N TYR A 238 -14.58 -5.34 -28.73
CA TYR A 238 -14.81 -6.24 -27.60
C TYR A 238 -16.00 -5.81 -26.74
N SER A 239 -16.21 -4.50 -26.57
CA SER A 239 -17.39 -3.96 -25.88
C SER A 239 -18.69 -4.38 -26.57
N TYR A 240 -18.73 -4.33 -27.91
CA TYR A 240 -19.87 -4.84 -28.67
C TYR A 240 -20.15 -6.32 -28.40
N ARG A 241 -19.11 -7.17 -28.46
CA ARG A 241 -19.24 -8.61 -28.16
C ARG A 241 -19.67 -8.88 -26.72
N TYR A 242 -19.18 -8.07 -25.77
CA TYR A 242 -19.59 -8.17 -24.38
C TYR A 242 -21.09 -7.88 -24.19
N GLU A 243 -21.59 -6.81 -24.79
CA GLU A 243 -23.01 -6.46 -24.74
C GLU A 243 -23.90 -7.52 -25.42
N GLU A 244 -23.44 -8.10 -26.54
CA GLU A 244 -24.14 -9.22 -27.19
C GLU A 244 -24.23 -10.46 -26.26
N CYS A 245 -23.11 -10.85 -25.64
CA CYS A 245 -23.08 -11.95 -24.66
C CYS A 245 -23.99 -11.67 -23.46
N LYS A 246 -23.97 -10.44 -22.93
CA LYS A 246 -24.81 -10.01 -21.81
C LYS A 246 -26.30 -10.11 -22.16
N LYS A 247 -26.70 -9.69 -23.38
CA LYS A 247 -28.06 -9.86 -23.88
C LYS A 247 -28.45 -11.35 -23.93
N ARG A 248 -27.59 -12.21 -24.47
CA ARG A 248 -27.84 -13.66 -24.54
C ARG A 248 -28.01 -14.29 -23.15
N ILE A 249 -27.22 -13.87 -22.17
CA ILE A 249 -27.34 -14.32 -20.78
C ILE A 249 -28.68 -13.89 -20.19
N ASN A 250 -29.09 -12.64 -20.40
CA ASN A 250 -30.39 -12.15 -19.95
C ASN A 250 -31.55 -12.93 -20.58
N ASP A 251 -31.52 -13.16 -21.90
CA ASP A 251 -32.55 -13.94 -22.60
C ASP A 251 -32.63 -15.38 -22.05
N ALA A 252 -31.48 -16.00 -21.77
CA ALA A 252 -31.42 -17.32 -21.16
C ALA A 252 -31.97 -17.32 -19.72
N ALA A 253 -31.65 -16.30 -18.92
CA ALA A 253 -32.18 -16.15 -17.56
C ALA A 253 -33.70 -15.99 -17.56
N THR A 254 -34.26 -15.21 -18.49
CA THR A 254 -35.71 -15.07 -18.68
C THR A 254 -36.35 -16.41 -19.04
N ARG A 255 -35.78 -17.16 -19.98
CA ARG A 255 -36.28 -18.51 -20.34
C ARG A 255 -36.25 -19.47 -19.14
N LEU A 256 -35.17 -19.47 -18.36
CA LEU A 256 -35.08 -20.29 -17.14
C LEU A 256 -36.14 -19.91 -16.11
N SER A 257 -36.48 -18.62 -15.99
CA SER A 257 -37.57 -18.17 -15.12
C SER A 257 -38.93 -18.70 -15.57
N VAL A 258 -39.20 -18.71 -16.88
CA VAL A 258 -40.44 -19.27 -17.45
C VAL A 258 -40.53 -20.77 -17.15
N ILE A 259 -39.48 -21.53 -17.47
CA ILE A 259 -39.42 -22.98 -17.20
C ILE A 259 -39.60 -23.26 -15.70
N ARG A 260 -38.98 -22.47 -14.82
CA ARG A 260 -39.15 -22.60 -13.37
C ARG A 260 -40.61 -22.41 -12.96
N ASN A 261 -41.30 -21.41 -13.50
CA ASN A 261 -42.71 -21.18 -13.24
C ASN A 261 -43.60 -22.33 -13.75
N GLU A 262 -43.33 -22.84 -14.96
CA GLU A 262 -44.04 -24.00 -15.52
C GLU A 262 -43.86 -25.26 -14.65
N ILE A 263 -42.65 -25.52 -14.16
CA ILE A 263 -42.38 -26.61 -13.21
C ILE A 263 -43.18 -26.41 -11.91
N HIS A 264 -43.23 -25.18 -11.38
CA HIS A 264 -44.02 -24.87 -10.19
C HIS A 264 -45.52 -25.12 -10.41
N GLN A 265 -46.08 -24.65 -11.53
CA GLN A 265 -47.48 -24.89 -11.89
C GLN A 265 -47.76 -26.38 -12.04
N THR A 266 -46.89 -27.11 -12.74
CA THR A 266 -47.02 -28.55 -12.94
C THR A 266 -46.97 -29.32 -11.62
N LYS A 267 -46.05 -28.94 -10.71
CA LYS A 267 -45.99 -29.49 -9.34
C LYS A 267 -47.26 -29.18 -8.54
N PHE A 268 -47.79 -27.96 -8.63
CA PHE A 268 -49.02 -27.56 -7.95
C PHE A 268 -50.22 -28.37 -8.45
N VAL A 269 -50.39 -28.49 -9.77
CA VAL A 269 -51.45 -29.31 -10.38
C VAL A 269 -51.30 -30.78 -9.99
N ARG A 270 -50.06 -31.31 -9.98
CA ARG A 270 -49.82 -32.69 -9.53
C ARG A 270 -50.22 -32.89 -8.07
N ASN A 271 -49.80 -32.00 -7.17
CA ASN A 271 -50.12 -32.12 -5.75
C ASN A 271 -51.63 -32.03 -5.50
N THR A 272 -52.30 -31.05 -6.11
CA THR A 272 -53.78 -30.93 -6.02
C THR A 272 -54.51 -32.17 -6.55
N ASN A 273 -54.03 -32.77 -7.65
CA ASN A 273 -54.58 -34.03 -8.15
C ASN A 273 -54.32 -35.21 -7.21
N VAL A 274 -53.17 -35.27 -6.55
CA VAL A 274 -52.84 -36.28 -5.54
C VAL A 274 -53.76 -36.12 -4.33
N ASP A 275 -53.91 -34.89 -3.81
CA ASP A 275 -54.78 -34.58 -2.67
C ASP A 275 -56.25 -34.94 -2.98
N ALA A 276 -56.70 -34.65 -4.21
CA ALA A 276 -58.03 -35.00 -4.69
C ALA A 276 -58.23 -36.53 -4.80
N ALA A 277 -57.22 -37.25 -5.31
CA ALA A 277 -57.25 -38.71 -5.40
C ALA A 277 -57.23 -39.38 -4.01
N GLU A 278 -56.43 -38.86 -3.08
CA GLU A 278 -56.39 -39.29 -1.68
C GLU A 278 -57.75 -39.07 -1.00
N SER A 279 -58.34 -37.90 -1.18
CA SER A 279 -59.69 -37.59 -0.66
C SER A 279 -60.76 -38.51 -1.25
N ALA A 280 -60.69 -38.80 -2.56
CA ALA A 280 -61.60 -39.73 -3.22
C ALA A 280 -61.43 -41.18 -2.71
N PHE A 281 -60.18 -41.60 -2.49
CA PHE A 281 -59.86 -42.91 -1.93
C PHE A 281 -60.38 -43.04 -0.49
N LEU A 282 -60.16 -42.04 0.36
CA LEU A 282 -60.68 -42.01 1.74
C LEU A 282 -62.21 -42.06 1.79
N ASN A 283 -62.89 -41.29 0.94
CA ASN A 283 -64.36 -41.36 0.82
C ASN A 283 -64.84 -42.75 0.37
N THR A 284 -64.13 -43.38 -0.58
CA THR A 284 -64.45 -44.74 -1.04
C THR A 284 -64.24 -45.76 0.07
N LEU A 285 -63.15 -45.63 0.85
CA LEU A 285 -62.88 -46.47 2.01
C LEU A 285 -63.98 -46.33 3.05
N GLN A 286 -64.40 -45.10 3.37
CA GLN A 286 -65.49 -44.83 4.30
C GLN A 286 -66.82 -45.43 3.83
N GLN A 287 -67.13 -45.35 2.53
CA GLN A 287 -68.30 -46.01 1.96
C GLN A 287 -68.21 -47.54 2.04
N LEU A 288 -67.03 -48.11 1.78
CA LEU A 288 -66.80 -49.54 1.93
C LEU A 288 -66.92 -49.98 3.38
N GLU A 289 -66.38 -49.21 4.35
CA GLU A 289 -66.54 -49.46 5.79
C GLU A 289 -68.01 -49.41 6.21
N GLN A 290 -68.78 -48.39 5.81
CA GLN A 290 -70.23 -48.33 6.07
C GLN A 290 -70.96 -49.52 5.46
N ASN A 291 -70.65 -49.87 4.20
CA ASN A 291 -71.23 -51.02 3.54
C ASN A 291 -70.83 -52.35 4.22
N HIS A 292 -69.60 -52.45 4.73
CA HIS A 292 -69.12 -53.63 5.43
C HIS A 292 -69.75 -53.75 6.82
N LEU A 293 -69.95 -52.63 7.55
CA LEU A 293 -70.69 -52.59 8.82
C LEU A 293 -72.13 -53.07 8.64
N ILE A 294 -72.83 -52.60 7.60
CA ILE A 294 -74.21 -53.02 7.28
C ILE A 294 -74.26 -54.51 6.89
N LYS A 295 -73.23 -55.02 6.20
CA LYS A 295 -73.13 -56.45 5.85
C LYS A 295 -72.81 -57.32 7.07
N LEU A 296 -71.94 -56.83 7.97
CA LEU A 296 -71.52 -57.53 9.19
C LEU A 296 -72.67 -57.58 10.20
N ASP A 297 -73.45 -56.52 10.38
CA ASP A 297 -74.62 -56.51 11.28
C ASP A 297 -75.69 -57.53 10.86
N ARG A 298 -75.88 -57.73 9.54
CA ARG A 298 -76.82 -58.74 9.02
C ARG A 298 -76.32 -60.17 9.16
N GLN A 299 -75.00 -60.38 9.06
CA GLN A 299 -74.38 -61.72 9.19
C GLN A 299 -74.10 -62.10 10.66
N ASN A 300 -73.87 -61.12 11.53
CA ASN A 300 -73.59 -61.32 12.95
C ASN A 300 -74.84 -61.62 13.76
N LEU A 301 -76.02 -61.08 13.42
CA LEU A 301 -77.26 -61.38 14.16
C LEU A 301 -77.61 -62.88 14.09
N GLU A 302 -77.49 -63.48 12.90
CA GLU A 302 -77.75 -64.91 12.69
C GLU A 302 -76.60 -65.83 13.16
N HIS A 303 -75.36 -65.31 13.24
CA HIS A 303 -74.21 -66.06 13.76
C HIS A 303 -74.15 -66.02 15.30
N LEU A 304 -74.51 -64.89 15.92
CA LEU A 304 -74.59 -64.72 17.37
C LEU A 304 -75.72 -65.53 18.00
N GLU A 305 -76.88 -65.69 17.34
CA GLU A 305 -77.92 -66.60 17.84
C GLU A 305 -77.46 -68.07 17.81
N ARG A 306 -76.76 -68.48 16.74
CA ARG A 306 -76.20 -69.84 16.59
C ARG A 306 -74.99 -70.12 17.49
N LEU A 307 -74.15 -69.12 17.76
CA LEU A 307 -73.06 -69.20 18.73
C LEU A 307 -73.58 -69.15 20.16
N ARG A 308 -74.59 -68.34 20.48
CA ARG A 308 -75.20 -68.25 21.81
C ARG A 308 -75.83 -69.58 22.22
N GLU A 309 -76.54 -70.28 21.33
CA GLU A 309 -77.09 -71.61 21.63
C GLU A 309 -75.99 -72.67 21.85
N ARG A 310 -74.87 -72.56 21.14
CA ARG A 310 -73.71 -73.47 21.26
C ARG A 310 -72.87 -73.19 22.51
N PHE A 311 -72.49 -71.92 22.73
CA PHE A 311 -71.74 -71.46 23.90
C PHE A 311 -72.53 -71.61 25.20
N ILE A 312 -73.87 -71.46 25.23
CA ILE A 312 -74.65 -71.77 26.45
C ILE A 312 -74.64 -73.29 26.75
N GLY A 313 -74.52 -74.13 25.73
CA GLY A 313 -74.33 -75.58 25.89
C GLY A 313 -72.92 -75.94 26.37
N GLU A 314 -71.90 -75.29 25.82
CA GLU A 314 -70.48 -75.49 26.16
C GLU A 314 -70.12 -74.86 27.51
N LEU A 315 -70.55 -73.63 27.83
CA LEU A 315 -70.36 -72.97 29.14
C LEU A 315 -71.04 -73.72 30.28
N LYS A 316 -72.13 -74.46 30.05
CA LYS A 316 -72.73 -75.31 31.09
C LYS A 316 -71.91 -76.56 31.40
N ALA A 317 -71.09 -77.02 30.46
CA ALA A 317 -70.16 -78.13 30.63
C ALA A 317 -68.79 -77.62 31.13
N GLU A 318 -68.28 -76.53 30.57
CA GLU A 318 -66.98 -75.94 30.93
C GLU A 318 -67.02 -75.18 32.27
N HIS A 319 -68.16 -74.62 32.70
CA HIS A 319 -68.33 -74.09 34.07
C HIS A 319 -68.43 -75.21 35.12
N HIS A 320 -68.77 -76.43 34.72
CA HIS A 320 -68.69 -77.60 35.61
C HIS A 320 -67.21 -77.97 35.84
N ASP A 321 -66.42 -77.99 34.77
CA ASP A 321 -64.98 -78.27 34.81
C ASP A 321 -64.17 -77.12 35.45
N LEU A 322 -64.48 -75.86 35.15
CA LEU A 322 -63.85 -74.68 35.76
C LEU A 322 -64.19 -74.51 37.25
N ILE A 323 -65.32 -75.02 37.75
CA ILE A 323 -65.56 -75.07 39.21
C ILE A 323 -64.60 -76.05 39.88
N GLU A 324 -64.33 -77.19 39.24
CA GLU A 324 -63.33 -78.15 39.72
C GLU A 324 -61.92 -77.59 39.63
N ASP A 325 -61.56 -76.98 38.50
CA ASP A 325 -60.24 -76.38 38.30
C ASP A 325 -60.01 -75.17 39.21
N ASN A 326 -61.01 -74.30 39.45
CA ASN A 326 -60.88 -73.13 40.33
C ASN A 326 -60.84 -73.53 41.82
N LYS A 327 -61.40 -74.69 42.19
CA LYS A 327 -61.11 -75.31 43.50
C LYS A 327 -59.63 -75.72 43.58
N ALA A 328 -59.12 -76.42 42.56
CA ALA A 328 -57.72 -76.84 42.52
C ALA A 328 -56.73 -75.64 42.46
N LEU A 329 -57.08 -74.57 41.73
CA LEU A 329 -56.28 -73.36 41.61
C LEU A 329 -56.32 -72.52 42.89
N ASN A 330 -57.43 -72.47 43.62
CA ASN A 330 -57.47 -71.80 44.93
C ASN A 330 -56.64 -72.55 45.99
N GLU A 331 -56.62 -73.88 45.94
CA GLU A 331 -55.70 -74.68 46.75
C GLU A 331 -54.23 -74.40 46.38
N LEU A 332 -53.92 -74.28 45.08
CA LEU A 332 -52.60 -73.93 44.58
C LEU A 332 -52.18 -72.49 44.94
N VAL A 333 -53.08 -71.51 44.83
CA VAL A 333 -52.82 -70.11 45.17
C VAL A 333 -52.62 -69.95 46.68
N ASN A 334 -53.37 -70.67 47.52
CA ASN A 334 -53.08 -70.70 48.95
C ASN A 334 -51.71 -71.32 49.25
N SER A 335 -51.35 -72.40 48.56
CA SER A 335 -49.99 -72.97 48.63
C SER A 335 -48.91 -71.96 48.21
N LYS A 336 -49.11 -71.23 47.11
CA LYS A 336 -48.15 -70.22 46.63
C LYS A 336 -48.12 -68.96 47.48
N ARG A 337 -49.21 -68.60 48.16
CA ARG A 337 -49.22 -67.52 49.15
C ARG A 337 -48.37 -67.87 50.38
N ILE A 338 -48.43 -69.11 50.86
CA ILE A 338 -47.57 -69.60 51.94
C ILE A 338 -46.10 -69.61 51.49
N GLU A 339 -45.80 -70.01 50.25
CA GLU A 339 -44.45 -69.88 49.69
C GLU A 339 -43.99 -68.40 49.60
N LEU A 340 -44.87 -67.48 49.19
CA LEU A 340 -44.53 -66.06 49.10
C LEU A 340 -44.24 -65.43 50.47
N GLU A 341 -44.98 -65.78 51.52
CA GLU A 341 -44.69 -65.33 52.89
C GLU A 341 -43.31 -65.86 53.37
N GLN A 342 -42.96 -67.10 53.03
CA GLN A 342 -41.63 -67.66 53.31
C GLN A 342 -40.52 -66.95 52.50
N ILE A 343 -40.76 -66.65 51.23
CA ILE A 343 -39.83 -65.89 50.38
C ILE A 343 -39.65 -64.47 50.93
N GLN A 344 -40.72 -63.82 51.40
CA GLN A 344 -40.65 -62.46 51.93
C GLN A 344 -39.85 -62.38 53.25
N PHE A 345 -40.01 -63.36 54.16
CA PHE A 345 -39.15 -63.50 55.32
C PHE A 345 -37.68 -63.71 54.93
N THR A 346 -37.43 -64.44 53.84
CA THR A 346 -36.08 -64.65 53.31
C THR A 346 -35.50 -63.36 52.69
N ILE A 347 -36.32 -62.56 52.00
CA ILE A 347 -35.93 -61.27 51.41
C ILE A 347 -35.54 -60.27 52.50
N GLU A 348 -36.29 -60.17 53.60
CA GLU A 348 -35.91 -59.30 54.73
C GLU A 348 -34.56 -59.71 55.34
N GLY A 349 -34.26 -61.01 55.41
CA GLY A 349 -32.93 -61.52 55.78
C GLY A 349 -31.83 -61.17 54.77
N TYR A 350 -32.13 -61.18 53.47
CA TYR A 350 -31.19 -60.76 52.42
C TYR A 350 -30.97 -59.24 52.43
N ASP A 351 -31.96 -58.43 52.76
CA ASP A 351 -31.83 -56.97 52.85
C ASP A 351 -30.92 -56.53 54.00
N ALA A 352 -30.98 -57.22 55.15
CA ALA A 352 -30.02 -57.05 56.23
C ALA A 352 -28.58 -57.41 55.80
N LYS A 353 -28.42 -58.47 54.99
CA LYS A 353 -27.13 -58.85 54.38
C LYS A 353 -26.65 -57.84 53.33
N ALA A 354 -27.56 -57.29 52.52
CA ALA A 354 -27.27 -56.30 51.49
C ALA A 354 -26.75 -55.00 52.10
N LYS A 355 -27.32 -54.53 53.22
CA LYS A 355 -26.77 -53.38 53.96
C LYS A 355 -25.33 -53.62 54.45
N GLY A 356 -25.01 -54.83 54.94
CA GLY A 356 -23.65 -55.20 55.31
C GLY A 356 -22.68 -55.30 54.12
N LEU A 357 -23.17 -55.69 52.94
CA LEU A 357 -22.38 -55.73 51.71
C LEU A 357 -22.16 -54.34 51.09
N LEU A 358 -23.10 -53.42 51.22
CA LEU A 358 -22.97 -52.04 50.74
C LEU A 358 -21.82 -51.30 51.45
N GLU A 359 -21.64 -51.54 52.75
CA GLU A 359 -20.50 -51.02 53.52
C GLU A 359 -19.16 -51.57 52.99
N LYS A 360 -19.13 -52.84 52.56
CA LYS A 360 -17.95 -53.45 51.93
C LYS A 360 -17.72 -52.97 50.50
N GLU A 361 -18.77 -52.77 49.72
CA GLU A 361 -18.71 -52.26 48.35
C GLU A 361 -18.13 -50.84 48.31
N LYS A 362 -18.49 -50.00 49.28
CA LYS A 362 -17.92 -48.66 49.42
C LYS A 362 -16.39 -48.70 49.59
N ASN A 363 -15.90 -49.60 50.45
CA ASN A 363 -14.45 -49.83 50.61
C ASN A 363 -13.79 -50.39 49.32
N LEU A 364 -14.53 -51.13 48.49
CA LEU A 364 -13.99 -51.74 47.26
C LEU A 364 -13.95 -50.77 46.08
N ASN A 365 -14.94 -49.88 45.96
CA ASN A 365 -15.01 -48.88 44.89
C ASN A 365 -13.88 -47.84 44.99
N GLU A 366 -13.44 -47.48 46.20
CA GLU A 366 -12.20 -46.69 46.38
C GLU A 366 -10.96 -47.41 45.81
N GLY A 367 -10.96 -48.75 45.79
CA GLY A 367 -9.90 -49.56 45.18
C GLY A 367 -10.00 -49.69 43.66
N LEU A 368 -11.21 -49.74 43.09
CA LEU A 368 -11.45 -50.06 41.68
C LEU A 368 -11.19 -48.88 40.73
N GLU A 369 -11.38 -47.65 41.20
CA GLU A 369 -11.04 -46.41 40.48
C GLU A 369 -9.54 -46.38 40.13
N ASN A 370 -8.69 -46.95 40.99
CA ASN A 370 -7.26 -47.09 40.74
C ASN A 370 -6.93 -48.09 39.61
N PHE A 371 -7.81 -49.05 39.30
CA PHE A 371 -7.54 -50.13 38.33
C PHE A 371 -7.95 -49.77 36.90
N ARG A 372 -9.15 -49.19 36.69
CA ARG A 372 -9.68 -48.88 35.35
C ARG A 372 -8.82 -47.93 34.55
N LYS A 373 -8.14 -47.02 35.24
CA LYS A 373 -7.19 -46.09 34.63
C LYS A 373 -6.05 -46.79 33.89
N LYS A 374 -5.72 -48.04 34.26
CA LYS A 374 -4.63 -48.83 33.65
C LYS A 374 -5.06 -49.62 32.39
N GLU A 375 -6.31 -50.04 32.26
CA GLU A 375 -6.69 -51.04 31.24
C GLU A 375 -7.07 -50.44 29.87
N GLN A 376 -7.69 -49.25 29.81
CA GLN A 376 -8.09 -48.69 28.51
C GLN A 376 -6.90 -48.30 27.62
N ASP A 377 -5.74 -48.10 28.22
CA ASP A 377 -4.49 -47.94 27.49
C ASP A 377 -4.12 -49.21 26.68
N TRP A 378 -4.63 -50.40 27.07
CA TRP A 378 -4.37 -51.69 26.42
C TRP A 378 -5.26 -51.94 25.18
N ILE A 379 -6.56 -51.61 25.23
CA ILE A 379 -7.54 -51.94 24.16
C ILE A 379 -7.24 -51.26 22.82
N ARG A 380 -6.69 -50.05 22.85
CA ARG A 380 -6.37 -49.32 21.61
C ARG A 380 -5.38 -50.07 20.71
N ALA A 381 -4.55 -50.95 21.29
CA ALA A 381 -3.58 -51.75 20.55
C ALA A 381 -4.22 -52.91 19.76
N ALA A 382 -5.25 -53.58 20.29
CA ALA A 382 -5.73 -54.85 19.74
C ALA A 382 -6.50 -54.73 18.40
N LYS A 383 -7.30 -53.67 18.20
CA LYS A 383 -8.18 -53.52 17.03
C LYS A 383 -7.42 -53.37 15.69
N ALA A 384 -6.19 -52.86 15.73
CA ALA A 384 -5.38 -52.71 14.54
C ALA A 384 -5.05 -54.06 13.87
N ASN A 385 -4.94 -55.14 14.65
CA ASN A 385 -4.53 -56.46 14.14
C ASN A 385 -5.62 -57.22 13.37
N ALA A 386 -6.90 -57.04 13.71
CA ALA A 386 -7.98 -57.86 13.16
C ALA A 386 -8.26 -57.60 11.66
N VAL A 387 -7.97 -56.39 11.18
CA VAL A 387 -8.25 -55.99 9.79
C VAL A 387 -7.33 -56.70 8.81
N ILE A 388 -6.07 -56.93 9.19
CA ILE A 388 -5.04 -57.57 8.35
C ILE A 388 -5.40 -59.04 8.06
N LYS A 389 -5.96 -59.77 9.05
CA LYS A 389 -6.29 -61.20 8.92
C LYS A 389 -7.33 -61.49 7.81
N ARG A 390 -8.29 -60.60 7.55
CA ARG A 390 -9.37 -60.87 6.56
C ARG A 390 -8.89 -60.84 5.11
N HIS A 391 -7.86 -60.08 4.79
CA HIS A 391 -7.36 -59.98 3.42
C HIS A 391 -6.67 -61.27 2.95
N PHE A 392 -5.98 -61.96 3.86
CA PHE A 392 -5.25 -63.20 3.57
C PHE A 392 -6.17 -64.36 3.17
N VAL A 393 -7.35 -64.49 3.79
CA VAL A 393 -8.33 -65.56 3.50
C VAL A 393 -8.82 -65.53 2.05
N ARG A 394 -8.92 -64.34 1.44
CA ARG A 394 -9.53 -64.19 0.11
C ARG A 394 -8.67 -64.68 -1.05
N LEU A 395 -7.35 -64.62 -0.93
CA LEU A 395 -6.41 -64.90 -2.05
C LEU A 395 -6.08 -66.39 -2.21
N GLU A 396 -6.32 -67.21 -1.18
CA GLU A 396 -5.91 -68.61 -1.15
C GLU A 396 -6.45 -69.48 -2.33
N PRO A 397 -7.72 -69.36 -2.76
CA PRO A 397 -8.27 -70.20 -3.83
C PRO A 397 -7.58 -69.96 -5.18
N GLU A 398 -7.24 -68.71 -5.50
CA GLU A 398 -6.60 -68.31 -6.76
C GLU A 398 -5.17 -68.86 -6.87
N LEU A 399 -4.42 -68.81 -5.76
CA LEU A 399 -3.05 -69.29 -5.69
C LEU A 399 -2.96 -70.82 -5.84
N ARG A 400 -3.90 -71.58 -5.26
CA ARG A 400 -3.92 -73.05 -5.39
C ARG A 400 -4.11 -73.51 -6.83
N GLU A 401 -4.97 -72.84 -7.59
CA GLU A 401 -5.23 -73.17 -8.99
C GLU A 401 -4.02 -72.86 -9.89
N LEU A 402 -3.26 -71.80 -9.54
CA LEU A 402 -2.02 -71.42 -10.23
C LEU A 402 -0.91 -72.46 -10.04
N CYS A 403 -0.73 -73.00 -8.82
CA CYS A 403 0.18 -74.13 -8.54
C CYS A 403 -0.22 -75.39 -9.35
N ARG A 404 -1.53 -75.67 -9.47
CA ARG A 404 -2.09 -76.83 -10.19
C ARG A 404 -1.79 -76.79 -11.70
N LYS A 405 -1.93 -75.63 -12.34
CA LYS A 405 -1.64 -75.42 -13.78
C LYS A 405 -0.16 -75.54 -14.13
N GLY A 406 0.74 -75.30 -13.18
CA GLY A 406 2.19 -75.33 -13.38
C GLY A 406 2.88 -76.65 -13.02
N GLY A 407 2.16 -77.61 -12.43
CA GLY A 407 2.75 -78.88 -11.95
C GLY A 407 3.57 -78.77 -10.65
N ILE A 408 3.35 -77.71 -9.85
CA ILE A 408 4.07 -77.47 -8.58
C ILE A 408 3.16 -77.85 -7.39
N PRO A 409 3.62 -78.63 -6.41
CA PRO A 409 2.87 -78.88 -5.18
C PRO A 409 2.71 -77.62 -4.32
N TRP A 410 1.60 -77.52 -3.58
CA TRP A 410 1.29 -76.42 -2.68
C TRP A 410 2.33 -76.27 -1.54
N PRO A 411 2.93 -75.09 -1.30
CA PRO A 411 4.08 -74.93 -0.39
C PRO A 411 3.71 -74.86 1.11
N PHE A 412 2.43 -74.75 1.46
CA PHE A 412 1.97 -74.66 2.85
C PHE A 412 1.25 -75.95 3.26
N ASN A 413 1.37 -76.36 4.53
CA ASN A 413 0.66 -77.57 5.01
C ASN A 413 -0.86 -77.38 5.12
N GLY A 414 -1.34 -76.14 5.13
CA GLY A 414 -2.74 -75.80 5.37
C GLY A 414 -3.15 -74.48 4.73
N SER A 415 -4.09 -73.78 5.37
CA SER A 415 -4.56 -72.46 4.95
C SER A 415 -3.57 -71.36 5.34
N LEU A 416 -3.57 -70.25 4.60
CA LEU A 416 -2.76 -69.06 4.89
C LEU A 416 -3.02 -68.50 6.31
N MET A 417 -4.23 -68.70 6.86
CA MET A 417 -4.60 -68.26 8.22
C MET A 417 -3.90 -69.04 9.34
N SER A 418 -3.59 -70.32 9.13
CA SER A 418 -2.94 -71.13 10.15
C SER A 418 -1.47 -70.80 10.35
N GLU A 419 -0.83 -70.15 9.38
CA GLU A 419 0.54 -69.63 9.52
C GLU A 419 0.61 -68.29 10.25
N LEU A 420 -0.48 -67.50 10.26
CA LEU A 420 -0.50 -66.11 10.73
C LEU A 420 -1.21 -65.90 12.09
N SER A 421 -1.61 -66.97 12.79
CA SER A 421 -2.12 -66.82 14.16
C SER A 421 -0.97 -66.92 15.17
N PRO A 422 -0.93 -66.07 16.22
CA PRO A 422 0.18 -66.03 17.19
C PRO A 422 0.32 -67.30 18.04
N ASP A 423 -0.70 -68.15 18.07
CA ASP A 423 -0.79 -69.24 19.04
C ASP A 423 -0.04 -70.52 18.64
N LYS A 424 0.96 -70.44 17.74
CA LYS A 424 1.88 -71.57 17.53
C LYS A 424 2.78 -71.83 18.76
N ASP A 425 2.89 -70.88 19.69
CA ASP A 425 3.76 -71.00 20.88
C ASP A 425 3.07 -70.78 22.24
N ALA A 426 1.73 -70.77 22.31
CA ALA A 426 1.02 -70.66 23.59
C ALA A 426 0.87 -72.03 24.26
N GLY A 427 2.00 -72.57 24.73
CA GLY A 427 2.05 -73.57 25.79
C GLY A 427 1.90 -72.93 27.17
#